data_AF-A0A565CA72-F1
#
_entry.id   AF-A0A565CA72-F1
#
_cell.length_a   1.000
_cell.length_b   1.000
_cell.length_c   1.000
_cell.angle_alpha   90.00
_cell.angle_beta   90.00
_cell.angle_gamma   90.00
#
_symmetry.space_group_name_H-M   'P 1'
#
loop_
_entity.id
_entity.type
_entity.pdbx_description
1 polymer ?
#
loop_
_entity_poly.entity_id
_entity_poly.type
_entity_poly.pdbx_seq_one_letter_code
_entity_poly.pdbx_strand_id
1 'polypeptide(L)'
;MDTFLRWAAELGVSDSIDSSRSHDSCLDHSLSIADFPLAGGRGSGAVRELRKGELVLKVPRNALMTTESVVAKDEKLRNGVNENEMDSGRKLI
;
A
#
# COMPACT_ATOMS: atom_id res chain seq x y z
N MET A 1 11.57 -9.73 4.86
CA MET A 1 10.56 -9.31 3.84
C MET A 1 9.20 -9.86 4.23
N ASP A 2 9.18 -11.08 4.76
CA ASP A 2 7.99 -11.84 5.16
C ASP A 2 7.11 -11.09 6.16
N THR A 3 7.70 -10.35 7.11
CA THR A 3 6.93 -9.53 8.07
C THR A 3 6.09 -8.45 7.39
N PHE A 4 6.62 -7.79 6.36
CA PHE A 4 5.89 -6.76 5.62
C PHE A 4 4.77 -7.38 4.77
N LEU A 5 5.05 -8.50 4.09
CA LEU A 5 4.06 -9.19 3.27
C LEU A 5 2.91 -9.76 4.10
N ARG A 6 3.22 -10.31 5.28
CA ARG A 6 2.22 -10.75 6.25
C ARG A 6 1.39 -9.59 6.79
N TRP A 7 2.03 -8.50 7.22
CA TRP A 7 1.33 -7.30 7.68
C TRP A 7 0.37 -6.74 6.61
N ALA A 8 0.81 -6.70 5.34
CA ALA A 8 -0.04 -6.25 4.25
C ALA A 8 -1.21 -7.23 4.00
N ALA A 9 -0.99 -8.54 4.14
CA ALA A 9 -2.03 -9.55 4.02
C ALA A 9 -3.08 -9.43 5.13
N GLU A 10 -2.66 -9.13 6.37
CA GLU A 10 -3.55 -8.85 7.50
C GLU A 10 -4.42 -7.61 7.26
N LEU A 11 -3.93 -6.63 6.50
CA LEU A 11 -4.71 -5.47 6.05
C LEU A 11 -5.61 -5.77 4.84
N GLY A 12 -5.57 -6.99 4.30
CA GLY A 12 -6.37 -7.45 3.17
C GLY A 12 -5.78 -7.16 1.80
N VAL A 13 -4.50 -6.77 1.73
CA VAL A 13 -3.76 -6.69 0.45
C VAL A 13 -3.59 -8.11 -0.10
N SER A 14 -3.85 -8.29 -1.39
CA SER A 14 -3.70 -9.59 -2.03
C SER A 14 -3.50 -9.47 -3.53
N ASP A 15 -2.63 -10.31 -4.09
CA ASP A 15 -2.44 -10.50 -5.53
C ASP A 15 -3.29 -11.64 -6.11
N SER A 16 -4.17 -12.24 -5.30
CA SER A 16 -5.09 -13.30 -5.70
C SER A 16 -6.54 -12.83 -5.64
N ILE A 17 -7.36 -13.38 -6.54
CA ILE A 17 -8.81 -13.16 -6.56
C ILE A 17 -9.50 -14.06 -5.54
N ASP A 18 -8.89 -15.19 -5.20
CA ASP A 18 -9.46 -16.18 -4.30
C ASP A 18 -9.30 -15.75 -2.83
N SER A 19 -10.42 -15.39 -2.20
CA SER A 19 -10.49 -15.01 -0.80
C SER A 19 -10.32 -16.19 0.18
N SER A 20 -10.30 -17.43 -0.31
CA SER A 20 -10.10 -18.63 0.52
C SER A 20 -8.64 -18.96 0.78
N ARG A 21 -7.69 -18.29 0.09
CA ARG A 21 -6.26 -18.50 0.31
C ARG A 21 -5.81 -17.93 1.66
N SER A 22 -4.86 -18.62 2.28
CA SER A 22 -4.26 -18.22 3.55
C SER A 22 -3.64 -16.82 3.47
N HIS A 23 -3.80 -16.04 4.53
CA HIS A 23 -3.25 -14.69 4.69
C HIS A 23 -1.77 -14.68 5.12
N ASP A 24 -1.04 -15.78 4.91
CA ASP A 24 0.36 -15.89 5.35
C ASP A 24 1.31 -14.94 4.58
N SER A 25 0.93 -14.57 3.35
CA SER A 25 1.61 -13.61 2.48
C SER A 25 0.59 -12.94 1.55
N CYS A 26 0.77 -11.64 1.26
CA CYS A 26 -0.11 -10.92 0.34
C CYS A 26 0.25 -11.10 -1.14
N LEU A 27 1.40 -11.73 -1.40
CA LEU A 27 1.96 -11.99 -2.72
C LEU A 27 2.20 -13.51 -2.88
N ASP A 28 2.82 -13.93 -3.99
CA ASP A 28 3.15 -15.31 -4.39
C ASP A 28 2.08 -16.03 -5.24
N HIS A 29 0.99 -15.35 -5.65
CA HIS A 29 0.06 -15.89 -6.65
C HIS A 29 0.38 -15.39 -8.06
N SER A 30 0.45 -14.07 -8.20
CA SER A 30 0.65 -13.30 -9.42
C SER A 30 2.01 -12.64 -9.44
N LEU A 31 2.41 -12.11 -8.29
CA LEU A 31 3.57 -11.26 -8.16
C LEU A 31 4.48 -11.79 -7.07
N SER A 32 5.78 -11.55 -7.23
CA SER A 32 6.77 -11.67 -6.17
C SER A 32 7.62 -10.41 -6.13
N ILE A 33 8.31 -10.19 -5.02
CA ILE A 33 9.22 -9.06 -4.88
C ILE A 33 10.58 -9.47 -5.42
N ALA A 34 11.14 -8.63 -6.28
CA ALA A 34 12.43 -8.86 -6.92
C ALA A 34 13.25 -7.58 -6.93
N ASP A 35 14.58 -7.72 -6.99
CA ASP A 35 15.49 -6.60 -7.15
C ASP A 35 15.86 -6.42 -8.62
N PHE A 36 15.60 -5.22 -9.14
CA PHE A 36 15.90 -4.80 -10.50
C PHE A 36 17.00 -3.72 -10.45
N PRO A 37 18.29 -4.11 -10.36
CA PRO A 37 19.40 -3.16 -10.16
C PRO A 37 19.53 -2.14 -11.29
N LEU A 38 19.06 -2.48 -12.49
CA LEU A 38 19.07 -1.60 -13.67
C LEU A 38 17.79 -0.76 -13.83
N ALA A 39 16.79 -0.94 -12.97
CA ALA A 39 15.48 -0.28 -13.06
C ALA A 39 15.06 0.43 -11.75
N GLY A 40 16.03 0.81 -10.92
CA GLY A 40 15.78 1.58 -9.69
C GLY A 40 15.68 0.74 -8.40
N GLY A 41 16.07 -0.54 -8.44
CA GLY A 41 16.13 -1.39 -7.26
C GLY A 41 14.88 -2.27 -7.09
N ARG A 42 14.31 -2.29 -5.89
CA ARG A 42 13.23 -3.22 -5.52
C ARG A 42 11.94 -2.95 -6.31
N GLY A 43 11.34 -4.00 -6.85
CA GLY A 43 10.07 -3.95 -7.58
C GLY A 43 9.29 -5.26 -7.47
N SER A 44 8.30 -5.41 -8.35
CA SER A 44 7.48 -6.62 -8.44
C SER A 44 7.68 -7.31 -9.78
N GLY A 45 7.89 -8.63 -9.74
CA GLY A 45 7.98 -9.48 -10.93
C GLY A 45 6.77 -10.41 -11.01
N ALA A 46 6.35 -10.75 -12.22
CA ALA A 46 5.32 -11.76 -12.43
C ALA A 46 5.91 -13.17 -12.20
N VAL A 47 5.19 -14.01 -11.43
CA VAL A 47 5.57 -15.42 -11.19
C VAL A 47 4.74 -16.41 -12.02
N ARG A 48 3.76 -15.90 -12.77
CA ARG A 48 3.02 -16.62 -13.79
C ARG A 48 2.77 -15.72 -14.99
N GLU A 49 2.22 -16.27 -16.05
CA GLU A 49 1.73 -15.47 -17.18
C GLU A 49 0.54 -14.58 -16.75
N LEU A 50 0.61 -13.30 -17.10
CA LEU A 50 -0.43 -12.30 -16.82
C LEU A 50 -1.07 -11.82 -18.12
N ARG A 51 -2.38 -11.56 -18.10
CA ARG A 51 -3.13 -11.06 -19.25
C ARG A 51 -3.42 -9.58 -19.12
N LYS A 52 -3.49 -8.88 -20.25
CA LYS A 52 -3.91 -7.48 -20.27
C LYS A 52 -5.33 -7.34 -19.73
N GLY A 53 -5.51 -6.45 -18.75
CA GLY A 53 -6.81 -6.21 -18.09
C GLY A 53 -7.09 -7.13 -16.90
N GLU A 54 -6.19 -8.03 -16.57
CA GLU A 54 -6.30 -8.89 -15.38
C GLU A 54 -6.06 -8.09 -14.09
N LEU A 55 -6.83 -8.39 -13.04
CA LEU A 55 -6.58 -7.87 -11.70
C LEU A 55 -5.39 -8.59 -11.08
N VAL A 56 -4.27 -7.89 -10.94
CA VAL A 56 -3.00 -8.47 -10.45
C VAL A 56 -2.68 -8.13 -9.00
N LEU A 57 -3.31 -7.10 -8.44
CA LEU A 57 -3.11 -6.66 -7.07
C LEU A 57 -4.32 -5.87 -6.57
N LYS A 58 -4.82 -6.22 -5.39
CA LYS A 58 -5.89 -5.53 -4.67
C LYS A 58 -5.31 -4.90 -3.40
N VAL A 59 -5.55 -3.61 -3.22
CA VAL A 59 -5.14 -2.86 -2.02
C VAL A 59 -6.37 -2.20 -1.38
N PRO A 60 -6.78 -2.64 -0.19
CA PRO A 60 -7.87 -2.01 0.54
C PRO A 60 -7.58 -0.55 0.92
N ARG A 61 -8.62 0.30 0.93
CA ARG A 61 -8.47 1.74 1.21
C ARG A 61 -7.90 2.02 2.62
N ASN A 62 -8.22 1.18 3.59
CA ASN A 62 -7.71 1.29 4.97
C ASN A 62 -6.22 0.90 5.12
N ALA A 63 -5.63 0.24 4.11
CA ALA A 63 -4.20 -0.03 4.04
C ALA A 63 -3.41 1.18 3.52
N LEU A 64 -4.09 2.18 2.95
CA LEU A 64 -3.46 3.40 2.45
C LEU A 64 -3.19 4.37 3.59
N MET A 65 -2.00 4.96 3.58
CA MET A 65 -1.69 6.12 4.40
C MET A 65 -2.18 7.37 3.66
N THR A 66 -3.22 7.99 4.21
CA THR A 66 -3.84 9.23 3.72
C THR A 66 -3.85 10.26 4.84
N THR A 67 -3.90 11.55 4.52
CA THR A 67 -3.99 12.62 5.52
C THR A 67 -5.16 12.38 6.48
N GLU A 68 -6.32 12.00 5.94
CA GLU A 68 -7.52 11.69 6.71
C GLU A 68 -7.28 10.51 7.65
N SER A 69 -6.65 9.44 7.17
CA SER A 69 -6.36 8.25 8.00
C SER A 69 -5.36 8.53 9.12
N VAL A 70 -4.41 9.44 8.90
CA VAL A 70 -3.38 9.82 9.87
C VAL A 70 -3.99 10.73 10.94
N VAL A 71 -4.73 11.76 10.53
CA VAL A 71 -5.46 12.68 11.41
C VAL A 71 -6.45 11.94 12.32
N ALA A 72 -7.08 10.89 11.82
CA ALA A 72 -8.02 10.08 12.59
C ALA A 72 -7.35 9.14 13.61
N LYS A 73 -6.08 8.75 13.40
CA LYS A 73 -5.37 7.75 14.21
C LYS A 73 -4.34 8.34 15.16
N ASP A 74 -3.79 9.52 14.87
CA ASP A 74 -2.71 10.13 15.64
C ASP A 74 -3.00 11.61 15.93
N GLU A 75 -3.20 11.91 17.21
CA GLU A 75 -3.51 13.26 17.68
C GLU A 75 -2.35 14.25 17.49
N LYS A 76 -1.09 13.80 17.62
CA LYS A 76 0.08 14.67 17.46
C LYS A 76 0.28 15.05 16.00
N LEU A 77 0.15 14.07 15.10
CA LEU A 77 0.25 14.31 13.66
C LEU A 77 -0.94 15.14 13.16
N ARG A 78 -2.14 14.97 13.73
CA ARG A 78 -3.30 15.83 13.44
C ARG A 78 -3.01 17.30 13.69
N ASN A 79 -2.42 17.63 14.84
CA ASN A 79 -2.15 19.02 15.19
C ASN A 79 -1.15 19.66 14.21
N GLY A 80 -0.09 18.93 13.83
CA GLY A 80 0.89 19.42 12.85
C GLY A 80 0.34 19.57 11.43
N VAL A 81 -0.60 18.72 10.99
CA VAL A 81 -1.26 18.86 9.67
C VAL A 81 -2.10 20.14 9.62
N ASN A 82 -2.90 20.40 10.67
CA ASN A 82 -3.77 21.57 10.75
C ASN A 82 -2.99 22.90 10.77
N GLU A 83 -1.81 22.92 11.39
CA GLU A 83 -0.94 24.10 11.44
C GLU A 83 -0.45 24.54 10.04
N ASN A 84 -0.20 23.58 9.13
CA ASN A 84 0.21 23.87 7.76
C ASN A 84 -0.95 24.36 6.87
N GLU A 85 -2.17 23.85 7.11
CA GLU A 85 -3.36 24.28 6.37
C GLU A 85 -3.74 25.73 6.73
N MET A 86 -3.58 26.11 8.00
CA MET A 86 -3.83 27.49 8.46
C MET A 86 -2.78 28.51 7.98
N ASP A 87 -1.53 28.09 7.74
CA ASP A 87 -0.49 28.96 7.18
C ASP A 87 -0.73 29.23 5.68
N SER A 88 -1.21 28.23 4.94
CA SER A 88 -1.55 28.39 3.52
C SER A 88 -2.79 29.28 3.28
N GLY A 89 -3.68 29.42 4.28
CA GLY A 89 -4.85 30.31 4.23
C GLY A 89 -4.56 31.78 4.58
N ARG A 90 -3.39 32.11 5.12
CA ARG A 90 -3.00 33.49 5.48
C ARG A 90 -2.31 34.28 4.38
N LYS A 91 -2.13 33.69 3.19
CA LYS A 91 -1.49 34.35 2.03
C LYS A 91 -2.46 35.16 1.15
N LEU A 92 -3.69 35.37 1.60
CA LEU A 92 -4.73 36.13 0.87
C LEU A 92 -5.30 37.27 1.72
N ILE A 93 -4.45 38.14 2.28
CA ILE A 93 -4.83 39.53 2.62
C ILE A 93 -3.60 40.43 2.53
#